data_AF-X1GYG9-F1
#
_entry.id   AF-X1GYG9-F1
#
_cell.length_a   1.000
_cell.length_b   1.000
_cell.length_c   1.000
_cell.angle_alpha   90.00
_cell.angle_beta   90.00
_cell.angle_gamma   90.00
#
_symmetry.space_group_name_H-M   'P 1'
#
loop_
_entity.id
_entity.type
_entity.pdbx_description
1 polymer ?
#
loop_
_entity_poly.entity_id
_entity_poly.type
_entity_poly.pdbx_seq_one_letter_code
_entity_poly.pdbx_strand_id
1 'polypeptide(L)'
;MDEDGIYDTNDFNDRLLLGLKGTMSEAEIHFLQSRMRGGMLSKARRGELKKPLPIGYVYDENDKIVMDPDLQVRNAINIFFKTFQRTGSAFATVREFRKQGLKLPTRFHKGFRKGELEWRPFVHSRALQILHNPMYAGIYCYGRKQTKKTVNGKQHINVPVESWHAYMPDAHPAYITKDEFEENEKKLKENSYAYGKDRKKGPAREGPALLQGAVICGKCGKRMSIRYRQNYLKLVPVYTCLKNNILILAQNRQILG
;
A
#
# COMPACT_ATOMS: atom_id res chain seq x y z
N MET A 1 1.33 51.16 -11.53
CA MET A 1 0.11 51.53 -12.26
C MET A 1 -0.45 50.23 -12.77
N ASP A 2 -1.58 49.81 -12.20
CA ASP A 2 -2.16 48.50 -12.47
C ASP A 2 -2.67 48.47 -13.92
N GLU A 3 -2.05 47.64 -14.77
CA GLU A 3 -2.38 47.46 -16.19
C GLU A 3 -3.59 46.53 -16.42
N ASP A 4 -4.26 46.11 -15.36
CA ASP A 4 -5.49 45.32 -15.46
C ASP A 4 -6.68 46.28 -15.62
N GLY A 5 -6.91 46.69 -16.87
CA GLY A 5 -8.10 47.43 -17.26
C GLY A 5 -9.38 46.72 -16.78
N ILE A 6 -10.35 47.50 -16.30
CA ILE A 6 -11.68 46.99 -15.93
C ILE A 6 -12.35 46.49 -17.21
N TYR A 7 -12.59 45.17 -17.28
CA TYR A 7 -13.31 44.56 -18.40
C TYR A 7 -14.82 44.66 -18.18
N ASP A 8 -15.56 45.22 -19.15
CA ASP A 8 -17.02 45.21 -19.14
C ASP A 8 -17.56 43.91 -19.74
N THR A 9 -18.24 43.11 -18.92
CA THR A 9 -18.86 41.86 -19.36
C THR A 9 -20.07 42.05 -20.28
N ASN A 10 -20.58 43.28 -20.46
CA ASN A 10 -21.61 43.58 -21.45
C ASN A 10 -21.03 43.93 -22.83
N ASP A 11 -19.73 44.25 -22.91
CA ASP A 11 -19.07 44.49 -24.19
C ASP A 11 -18.57 43.18 -24.82
N PHE A 12 -18.78 43.05 -26.12
CA PHE A 12 -18.39 41.87 -26.86
C PHE A 12 -16.86 41.73 -26.97
N ASN A 13 -16.14 42.84 -27.17
CA ASN A 13 -14.69 42.81 -27.32
C ASN A 13 -14.01 42.44 -25.99
N ASP A 14 -14.47 43.01 -24.88
CA ASP A 14 -13.94 42.69 -23.55
C ASP A 14 -14.19 41.22 -23.16
N ARG A 15 -15.35 40.65 -23.50
CA ARG A 15 -15.60 39.20 -23.32
C ARG A 15 -14.68 38.33 -24.16
N LEU A 16 -14.41 38.72 -25.41
CA LEU A 16 -13.49 37.99 -26.29
C LEU A 16 -12.06 38.03 -25.73
N LEU A 17 -11.62 39.21 -25.29
CA LEU A 17 -10.30 39.40 -24.66
C LEU A 17 -10.17 38.59 -23.37
N LEU A 18 -11.20 38.57 -22.52
CA LEU A 18 -11.24 37.72 -21.33
C LEU A 18 -11.13 36.23 -21.67
N GLY A 19 -11.83 35.75 -22.71
CA GLY A 19 -11.73 34.37 -23.17
C GLY A 19 -10.32 34.00 -23.66
N LEU A 20 -9.68 34.89 -24.43
CA LEU A 20 -8.31 34.72 -24.89
C LEU A 20 -7.31 34.72 -23.72
N LYS A 21 -7.41 35.68 -22.79
CA LYS A 21 -6.58 35.71 -21.57
C LYS A 21 -6.78 34.46 -20.70
N GLY A 22 -8.01 33.97 -20.61
CA GLY A 22 -8.34 32.72 -19.90
C GLY A 22 -7.61 31.51 -20.51
N THR A 23 -7.73 31.31 -21.82
CA THR A 23 -7.04 30.20 -22.52
C THR A 23 -5.51 30.31 -22.46
N MET A 24 -4.97 31.53 -22.54
CA MET A 24 -3.54 31.79 -22.36
C MET A 24 -3.06 31.43 -20.95
N SER A 25 -3.80 31.84 -19.92
CA SER A 25 -3.51 31.51 -18.51
C SER A 25 -3.51 30.00 -18.27
N GLU A 26 -4.49 29.27 -18.81
CA GLU A 26 -4.51 27.81 -18.74
C GLU A 26 -3.29 27.15 -19.41
N ALA A 27 -2.88 27.67 -20.58
CA ALA A 27 -1.70 27.20 -21.29
C ALA A 27 -0.41 27.46 -20.50
N GLU A 28 -0.26 28.65 -19.90
CA GLU A 28 0.90 28.99 -19.07
C GLU A 28 1.00 28.07 -17.84
N ILE A 29 -0.11 27.85 -17.14
CA ILE A 29 -0.17 26.91 -16.02
C ILE A 29 0.25 25.52 -16.48
N HIS A 30 -0.20 25.06 -17.64
CA HIS A 30 0.21 23.77 -18.20
C HIS A 30 1.72 23.70 -18.43
N PHE A 31 2.34 24.74 -19.01
CA PHE A 31 3.79 24.78 -19.21
C PHE A 31 4.57 24.81 -17.89
N LEU A 32 4.12 25.60 -16.90
CA LEU A 32 4.72 25.64 -15.57
C LEU A 32 4.66 24.27 -14.89
N GLN A 33 3.50 23.62 -14.90
CA GLN A 33 3.32 22.27 -14.35
C GLN A 33 4.22 21.24 -15.06
N SER A 34 4.34 21.33 -16.39
CA SER A 34 5.20 20.45 -17.18
C SER A 34 6.67 20.62 -16.80
N ARG A 35 7.16 21.87 -16.69
CA ARG A 35 8.55 22.16 -16.28
C ARG A 35 8.83 21.71 -14.85
N MET A 36 7.94 22.01 -13.91
CA MET A 36 8.06 21.56 -12.52
C MET A 36 8.12 20.03 -12.42
N ARG A 37 7.27 19.33 -13.19
CA ARG A 37 7.28 17.87 -13.26
C ARG A 37 8.58 17.35 -13.86
N GLY A 38 9.08 17.97 -14.93
CA GLY A 38 10.37 17.63 -15.54
C GLY A 38 11.53 17.77 -14.55
N GLY A 39 11.60 18.90 -13.83
CA GLY A 39 12.61 19.13 -12.80
C GLY A 39 12.52 18.14 -11.64
N MET A 40 11.32 17.83 -11.16
CA MET A 40 11.08 16.81 -10.13
C MET A 40 11.55 15.42 -10.57
N LEU A 41 11.23 15.02 -11.82
CA LEU A 41 11.67 13.74 -12.38
C LEU A 41 13.18 13.69 -12.56
N SER A 42 13.80 14.79 -12.97
CA SER A 42 15.25 14.93 -13.08
C SER A 42 15.94 14.72 -11.72
N LYS A 43 15.44 15.36 -10.65
CA LYS A 43 15.95 15.14 -9.28
C LYS A 43 15.72 13.70 -8.80
N ALA A 44 14.56 13.12 -9.08
CA ALA A 44 14.25 11.73 -8.71
C ALA A 44 15.21 10.74 -9.37
N ARG A 45 15.51 10.94 -10.66
CA ARG A 45 16.46 10.12 -11.42
C ARG A 45 17.91 10.23 -10.95
N ARG A 46 18.24 11.21 -10.11
CA ARG A 46 19.54 11.33 -9.42
C ARG A 46 19.50 10.91 -7.96
N GLY A 47 18.34 10.49 -7.44
CA GLY A 47 18.17 10.14 -6.02
C GLY A 47 18.02 11.34 -5.08
N GLU A 48 18.08 12.56 -5.61
CA GLU A 48 18.09 13.82 -4.84
C GLU A 48 16.69 14.32 -4.46
N LEU A 49 15.62 13.74 -5.03
CA LEU A 49 14.27 14.19 -4.72
C LEU A 49 13.88 13.78 -3.30
N LYS A 50 13.79 14.77 -2.41
CA LYS A 50 13.26 14.61 -1.05
C LYS A 50 11.80 14.20 -1.08
N LYS A 51 11.52 13.07 -0.44
CA LYS A 51 10.18 12.54 -0.19
C LYS A 51 10.03 12.14 1.28
N PRO A 52 8.80 12.05 1.81
CA PRO A 52 8.57 11.48 3.14
C PRO A 52 9.22 10.10 3.26
N LEU A 53 10.11 9.94 4.25
CA LEU A 53 10.81 8.69 4.50
C LEU A 53 9.95 7.73 5.32
N PRO A 54 10.07 6.40 5.10
CA PRO A 54 9.50 5.44 6.02
C PRO A 54 10.12 5.56 7.42
N ILE A 55 9.45 4.99 8.41
CA ILE A 55 9.97 4.96 9.78
C ILE A 55 11.28 4.16 9.83
N GLY A 56 12.22 4.58 10.68
CA GLY A 56 13.57 4.01 10.70
C GLY A 56 14.58 4.77 9.84
N TYR A 57 14.15 5.81 9.14
CA TYR A 57 15.03 6.66 8.34
C TYR A 57 14.77 8.15 8.57
N VAL A 58 15.83 8.93 8.49
CA VAL A 58 15.81 10.40 8.51
C VAL A 58 16.76 10.95 7.43
N TYR A 59 16.61 12.22 7.09
CA TYR A 59 17.62 12.94 6.30
C TYR A 59 18.64 13.53 7.28
N ASP A 60 19.93 13.39 6.97
CA ASP A 60 20.99 14.09 7.68
C ASP A 60 21.13 15.55 7.22
N GLU A 61 22.13 16.26 7.74
CA GLU A 61 22.43 17.65 7.38
C GLU A 61 22.82 17.82 5.90
N ASN A 62 23.29 16.75 5.25
CA ASN A 62 23.69 16.72 3.85
C ASN A 62 22.57 16.19 2.93
N ASP A 63 21.34 16.10 3.43
CA ASP A 63 20.17 15.59 2.72
C ASP A 63 20.29 14.12 2.26
N LYS A 64 21.20 13.36 2.86
CA LYS A 64 21.34 11.92 2.63
C LYS A 64 20.42 11.15 3.53
N ILE A 65 19.94 10.01 3.03
CA ILE A 65 19.08 9.11 3.79
C ILE A 65 19.96 8.29 4.72
N VAL A 66 19.76 8.45 6.03
CA VAL A 66 20.47 7.72 7.08
C VAL A 66 19.47 6.99 7.98
N MET A 67 19.94 6.00 8.72
CA MET A 67 19.09 5.32 9.71
C MET A 67 18.67 6.31 10.81
N ASP A 68 17.50 6.08 11.40
CA ASP A 68 17.02 6.90 12.52
C ASP A 68 18.02 6.86 13.68
N PRO A 69 18.45 8.02 14.23
CA PRO A 69 19.39 8.05 15.35
C PRO A 69 18.84 7.32 16.58
N ASP A 70 17.52 7.32 16.77
CA ASP A 70 16.87 6.61 17.87
C ASP A 70 17.06 5.09 17.74
N LEU A 71 17.82 4.54 18.69
CA LEU A 71 18.11 3.10 18.75
C LEU A 71 16.84 2.27 18.98
N GLN A 72 15.85 2.79 19.72
CA GLN A 72 14.59 2.08 19.95
C GLN A 72 13.82 1.93 18.64
N VAL A 73 13.80 2.98 17.81
CA VAL A 73 13.18 2.93 16.48
C VAL A 73 13.86 1.89 15.61
N ARG A 74 15.20 1.92 15.54
CA ARG A 74 15.97 0.93 14.76
C ARG A 74 15.71 -0.50 15.24
N ASN A 75 15.72 -0.73 16.54
CA ASN A 75 15.47 -2.04 17.13
C ASN A 75 14.05 -2.54 16.85
N ALA A 76 13.04 -1.66 16.93
CA ALA A 76 11.66 -2.04 16.64
C ALA A 76 11.46 -2.51 15.19
N ILE A 77 12.12 -1.85 14.23
CA ILE A 77 12.10 -2.24 12.81
C ILE A 77 12.87 -3.56 12.59
N ASN A 78 14.03 -3.73 13.23
CA ASN A 78 14.78 -4.99 13.18
C ASN A 78 13.97 -6.17 13.74
N ILE A 79 13.32 -6.00 14.89
CA ILE A 79 12.45 -7.02 15.50
C ILE A 79 11.28 -7.34 14.57
N PHE A 80 10.71 -6.33 13.91
CA PHE A 80 9.63 -6.53 12.94
C PHE A 80 10.06 -7.45 11.79
N PHE A 81 11.18 -7.17 11.12
CA PHE A 81 11.64 -8.00 10.00
C PHE A 81 12.04 -9.41 10.46
N LYS A 82 12.73 -9.56 11.60
CA LYS A 82 13.03 -10.87 12.18
C LYS A 82 11.78 -11.68 12.49
N THR A 83 10.73 -11.03 13.01
CA THR A 83 9.45 -11.68 13.30
C THR A 83 8.72 -12.09 12.02
N PHE A 84 8.77 -11.26 10.98
CA PHE A 84 8.20 -11.61 9.68
C PHE A 84 8.94 -12.80 9.04
N GLN A 85 10.27 -12.80 9.08
CA GLN A 85 11.09 -13.90 8.57
C GLN A 85 10.73 -15.23 9.25
N ARG A 86 10.52 -15.23 10.57
CA ARG A 86 10.08 -16.40 11.35
C ARG A 86 8.64 -16.84 11.04
N THR A 87 7.71 -15.90 10.88
CA THR A 87 6.27 -16.21 10.77
C THR A 87 5.79 -16.41 9.33
N GLY A 88 6.46 -15.80 8.35
CA GLY A 88 6.09 -15.83 6.93
C GLY A 88 4.74 -15.18 6.59
N SER A 89 4.10 -14.48 7.55
CA SER A 89 2.76 -13.90 7.36
C SER A 89 2.63 -12.56 8.09
N ALA A 90 2.18 -11.53 7.37
CA ALA A 90 2.00 -10.19 7.93
C ALA A 90 0.97 -10.18 9.07
N PHE A 91 -0.10 -10.97 8.97
CA PHE A 91 -1.09 -11.09 10.03
C PHE A 91 -0.53 -11.80 11.26
N ALA A 92 0.23 -12.89 11.06
CA ALA A 92 0.88 -13.61 12.16
C ALA A 92 1.91 -12.71 12.88
N THR A 93 2.66 -11.91 12.13
CA THR A 93 3.59 -10.92 12.68
C THR A 93 2.87 -9.91 13.58
N VAL A 94 1.75 -9.35 13.12
CA VAL A 94 0.95 -8.41 13.93
C VAL A 94 0.37 -9.07 15.17
N ARG A 95 -0.11 -10.32 15.05
CA ARG A 95 -0.62 -11.08 16.19
C ARG A 95 0.47 -11.30 17.24
N GLU A 96 1.68 -11.61 16.81
CA GLU A 96 2.81 -11.81 17.71
C GLU A 96 3.20 -10.52 18.43
N PHE A 97 3.31 -9.41 17.70
CA PHE A 97 3.54 -8.09 18.30
C PHE A 97 2.48 -7.75 19.36
N ARG A 98 1.20 -8.04 19.06
CA ARG A 98 0.11 -7.80 20.01
C ARG A 98 0.20 -8.69 21.25
N LYS A 99 0.58 -9.97 21.09
CA LYS A 99 0.78 -10.90 22.23
C LYS A 99 1.89 -10.42 23.17
N GLN A 100 2.97 -9.89 22.60
CA GLN A 100 4.12 -9.39 23.35
C GLN A 100 3.95 -7.95 23.85
N GLY A 101 2.80 -7.30 23.58
CA GLY A 101 2.55 -5.90 23.96
C GLY A 101 3.43 -4.89 23.20
N LEU A 102 4.08 -5.30 22.11
CA LEU A 102 4.98 -4.45 21.35
C LEU A 102 4.21 -3.44 20.47
N LYS A 103 4.73 -2.22 20.44
CA LYS A 103 4.25 -1.11 19.61
C LYS A 103 5.26 -0.82 18.50
N LEU A 104 4.78 -0.23 17.41
CA LEU A 104 5.68 0.32 16.38
C LEU A 104 5.68 1.85 16.41
N PRO A 105 6.84 2.46 16.14
CA PRO A 105 6.94 3.89 16.02
C PRO A 105 6.24 4.38 14.74
N THR A 106 5.60 5.53 14.83
CA THR A 106 4.98 6.25 13.72
C THR A 106 5.44 7.69 13.77
N ARG A 107 6.00 8.19 12.67
CA ARG A 107 6.40 9.59 12.55
C ARG A 107 5.38 10.33 11.69
N PHE A 108 4.92 11.49 12.15
CA PHE A 108 3.98 12.31 11.39
C PHE A 108 4.72 13.18 10.37
N HIS A 109 4.34 13.07 9.09
CA HIS A 109 4.97 13.87 8.02
C HIS A 109 4.24 15.18 7.69
N LYS A 110 3.03 15.38 8.23
CA LYS A 110 2.13 16.51 7.93
C LYS A 110 1.36 16.95 9.17
N GLY A 111 0.84 18.18 9.14
CA GLY A 111 0.02 18.77 10.19
C GLY A 111 0.84 19.37 11.33
N PHE A 112 0.15 19.79 12.40
CA PHE A 112 0.76 20.45 13.56
C PHE A 112 1.80 19.57 14.28
N ARG A 113 1.61 18.24 14.25
CA ARG A 113 2.51 17.25 14.86
C ARG A 113 3.68 16.83 13.97
N LYS A 114 3.97 17.56 12.90
CA LYS A 114 4.99 17.17 11.92
C LYS A 114 6.34 16.94 12.62
N GLY A 115 6.92 15.77 12.40
CA GLY A 115 8.20 15.36 12.98
C GLY A 115 8.07 14.55 14.27
N GLU A 116 6.93 14.65 14.98
CA GLU A 116 6.70 13.91 16.22
C GLU A 116 6.67 12.40 16.00
N LEU A 117 7.22 11.67 16.98
CA LEU A 117 7.25 10.22 17.04
C LEU A 117 6.18 9.74 18.03
N GLU A 118 5.32 8.82 17.60
CA GLU A 118 4.29 8.20 18.45
C GLU A 118 4.35 6.68 18.34
N TRP A 119 4.36 6.00 19.49
CA TRP A 119 4.35 4.55 19.58
C TRP A 119 2.91 4.03 19.60
N ARG A 120 2.51 3.34 18.54
CA ARG A 120 1.13 2.89 18.33
C ARG A 120 1.01 1.37 18.28
N PRO A 121 -0.16 0.81 18.68
CA PRO A 121 -0.46 -0.59 18.45
C PRO A 121 -0.33 -0.95 16.96
N PHE A 122 0.27 -2.11 16.69
CA PHE A 122 0.56 -2.50 15.33
C PHE A 122 -0.69 -3.01 14.61
N VAL A 123 -0.88 -2.58 13.36
CA VAL A 123 -2.01 -2.93 12.51
C VAL A 123 -1.56 -3.56 11.19
N HIS A 124 -2.38 -4.46 10.65
CA HIS A 124 -2.07 -5.23 9.45
C HIS A 124 -1.75 -4.37 8.22
N SER A 125 -2.49 -3.28 8.00
CA SER A 125 -2.22 -2.37 6.89
C SER A 125 -0.82 -1.75 6.99
N ARG A 126 -0.36 -1.44 8.20
CA ARG A 126 0.98 -0.89 8.44
C ARG A 126 2.06 -1.94 8.19
N ALA A 127 1.83 -3.20 8.57
CA ALA A 127 2.73 -4.30 8.26
C ALA A 127 2.97 -4.43 6.76
N LEU A 128 1.89 -4.46 5.98
CA LEU A 128 1.98 -4.52 4.52
C LEU A 128 2.68 -3.29 3.92
N GLN A 129 2.42 -2.09 4.44
CA GLN A 129 3.14 -0.88 4.00
C GLN A 129 4.64 -0.98 4.22
N ILE A 130 5.08 -1.55 5.35
CA ILE A 130 6.49 -1.71 5.67
C ILE A 130 7.12 -2.77 4.77
N LEU A 131 6.50 -3.96 4.69
CA LEU A 131 7.04 -5.09 3.92
C LEU A 131 7.10 -4.80 2.42
N HIS A 132 6.12 -4.08 1.87
CA HIS A 132 6.13 -3.69 0.46
C HIS A 132 7.01 -2.45 0.16
N ASN A 133 7.79 -1.95 1.11
CA ASN A 133 8.60 -0.75 0.88
C ASN A 133 10.06 -1.10 0.58
N PRO A 134 10.52 -0.95 -0.68
CA PRO A 134 11.87 -1.31 -1.08
C PRO A 134 12.95 -0.41 -0.44
N MET A 135 12.57 0.72 0.17
CA MET A 135 13.51 1.56 0.93
C MET A 135 14.19 0.78 2.07
N TYR A 136 13.49 -0.16 2.72
CA TYR A 136 14.11 -0.97 3.77
C TYR A 136 15.20 -1.90 3.24
N ALA A 137 15.23 -2.14 1.92
CA ALA A 137 16.25 -2.90 1.22
C ALA A 137 17.37 -2.01 0.64
N GLY A 138 17.48 -0.74 1.08
CA GLY A 138 18.48 0.20 0.55
C GLY A 138 18.15 0.75 -0.84
N ILE A 139 16.98 0.44 -1.40
CA ILE A 139 16.60 0.83 -2.75
C ILE A 139 15.87 2.18 -2.74
N TYR A 140 16.50 3.22 -3.29
CA TYR A 140 15.79 4.45 -3.59
C TYR A 140 14.88 4.25 -4.81
N CYS A 141 13.62 4.68 -4.68
CA CYS A 141 12.63 4.52 -5.73
C CYS A 141 11.67 5.70 -5.83
N TYR A 142 11.26 6.02 -7.06
CA TYR A 142 10.24 7.03 -7.35
C TYR A 142 9.33 6.61 -8.50
N GLY A 143 8.05 6.95 -8.43
CA GLY A 143 7.07 6.62 -9.48
C GLY A 143 6.42 5.24 -9.39
N ARG A 144 6.48 4.57 -8.22
CA ARG A 144 5.83 3.27 -7.96
C ARG A 144 4.32 3.25 -8.25
N LYS A 145 3.68 4.40 -8.01
CA LYS A 145 2.27 4.66 -8.27
C LYS A 145 2.17 5.75 -9.32
N GLN A 146 1.43 5.48 -10.38
CA GLN A 146 1.17 6.46 -11.42
C GLN A 146 -0.33 6.74 -11.52
N THR A 147 -0.65 7.99 -11.86
CA THR A 147 -2.03 8.42 -12.09
C THR A 147 -2.28 8.45 -13.59
N LYS A 148 -3.19 7.60 -14.06
CA LYS A 148 -3.66 7.59 -15.44
C LYS A 148 -4.98 8.34 -15.50
N LYS A 149 -5.07 9.36 -16.38
CA LYS A 149 -6.35 9.97 -16.73
C LYS A 149 -7.08 9.02 -17.69
N THR A 150 -8.30 8.64 -17.35
CA THR A 150 -9.21 7.83 -18.17
C THR A 150 -10.50 8.63 -18.40
N VAL A 151 -11.35 8.17 -19.32
CA VAL A 151 -12.66 8.79 -19.59
C VAL A 151 -13.52 8.87 -18.32
N ASN A 152 -13.36 7.91 -17.40
CA ASN A 152 -14.07 7.82 -16.12
C ASN A 152 -13.37 8.57 -14.96
N GLY A 153 -12.36 9.39 -15.25
CA GLY A 153 -11.65 10.19 -14.26
C GLY A 153 -10.19 9.77 -14.03
N LYS A 154 -9.68 9.94 -12.81
CA LYS A 154 -8.28 9.62 -12.47
C LYS A 154 -8.20 8.24 -11.84
N GLN A 155 -7.38 7.36 -12.40
CA GLN A 155 -7.08 6.04 -11.85
C GLN A 155 -5.65 6.00 -11.35
N HIS A 156 -5.45 5.54 -10.11
CA HIS A 156 -4.12 5.27 -9.57
C HIS A 156 -3.78 3.80 -9.75
N ILE A 157 -2.66 3.53 -10.41
CA ILE A 157 -2.17 2.18 -10.65
C ILE A 157 -0.77 2.02 -10.05
N ASN A 158 -0.50 0.85 -9.49
CA ASN A 158 0.88 0.43 -9.24
C ASN A 158 1.48 -0.03 -10.57
N VAL A 159 2.67 0.45 -10.88
CA VAL A 159 3.39 0.11 -12.11
C VAL A 159 4.55 -0.84 -11.81
N PRO A 160 4.94 -1.70 -12.77
CA PRO A 160 6.07 -2.61 -12.58
C PRO A 160 7.38 -1.83 -12.47
N VAL A 161 8.43 -2.46 -11.94
CA VAL A 161 9.68 -1.80 -11.53
C VAL A 161 10.37 -1.08 -12.70
N GLU A 162 10.30 -1.67 -13.88
CA GLU A 162 10.89 -1.17 -15.12
C GLU A 162 10.24 0.15 -15.56
N SER A 163 9.00 0.39 -15.14
CA SER A 163 8.25 1.63 -15.42
C SER A 163 8.43 2.68 -14.33
N TRP A 164 9.24 2.43 -13.29
CA TRP A 164 9.51 3.42 -12.26
C TRP A 164 10.39 4.54 -12.82
N HIS A 165 10.17 5.76 -12.34
CA HIS A 165 10.96 6.91 -12.79
C HIS A 165 12.37 6.91 -12.21
N ALA A 166 12.56 6.25 -11.07
CA ALA A 166 13.87 6.02 -10.46
C ALA A 166 13.85 4.69 -9.71
N TYR A 167 14.92 3.92 -9.89
CA TYR A 167 15.23 2.69 -9.17
C TYR A 167 16.75 2.65 -8.98
N MET A 168 17.21 2.81 -7.74
CA MET A 168 18.64 2.83 -7.40
C MET A 168 18.87 1.87 -6.24
N PRO A 169 19.44 0.68 -6.49
CA PRO A 169 19.87 -0.19 -5.41
C PRO A 169 21.04 0.46 -4.64
N ASP A 170 21.21 0.03 -3.39
CA ASP A 170 22.34 0.44 -2.52
C ASP A 170 22.52 1.96 -2.35
N ALA A 171 21.43 2.71 -2.46
CA ALA A 171 21.44 4.17 -2.37
C ALA A 171 21.59 4.70 -0.93
N HIS A 172 21.32 3.85 0.08
CA HIS A 172 21.33 4.20 1.50
C HIS A 172 21.42 2.93 2.36
N PRO A 173 21.77 3.04 3.66
CA PRO A 173 21.83 1.89 4.56
C PRO A 173 20.50 1.12 4.60
N ALA A 174 20.56 -0.20 4.54
CA ALA A 174 19.39 -1.07 4.51
C ALA A 174 19.13 -1.74 5.87
N TYR A 175 17.86 -2.03 6.17
CA TYR A 175 17.47 -2.91 7.28
C TYR A 175 17.47 -4.38 6.90
N ILE A 176 17.18 -4.67 5.63
CA ILE A 176 17.14 -6.02 5.06
C ILE A 176 17.94 -6.02 3.75
N THR A 177 18.42 -7.18 3.31
CA THR A 177 19.08 -7.28 2.01
C THR A 177 18.06 -7.22 0.87
N LYS A 178 18.54 -7.00 -0.36
CA LYS A 178 17.71 -7.07 -1.56
C LYS A 178 17.05 -8.45 -1.71
N ASP A 179 17.80 -9.52 -1.46
CA ASP A 179 17.31 -10.89 -1.56
C ASP A 179 16.21 -11.17 -0.52
N GLU A 180 16.39 -10.70 0.72
CA GLU A 180 15.36 -10.80 1.76
C GLU A 180 14.09 -10.04 1.36
N PHE A 181 14.22 -8.87 0.72
CA PHE A 181 13.07 -8.12 0.23
C PHE A 181 12.32 -8.87 -0.88
N GLU A 182 13.03 -9.45 -1.85
CA GLU A 182 12.44 -10.24 -2.92
C GLU A 182 11.75 -11.51 -2.39
N GLU A 183 12.35 -12.18 -1.41
CA GLU A 183 11.72 -13.32 -0.72
C GLU A 183 10.45 -12.89 0.03
N ASN A 184 10.48 -11.74 0.70
CA ASN A 184 9.32 -11.19 1.39
C ASN A 184 8.18 -10.87 0.41
N GLU A 185 8.46 -10.23 -0.73
CA GLU A 185 7.48 -9.98 -1.79
C GLU A 185 6.88 -11.29 -2.33
N LYS A 186 7.72 -12.32 -2.55
CA LYS A 186 7.25 -13.65 -2.98
C LYS A 186 6.31 -14.27 -1.95
N LYS A 187 6.69 -14.30 -0.67
CA LYS A 187 5.85 -14.80 0.43
C LYS A 187 4.52 -14.03 0.52
N LEU A 188 4.57 -12.71 0.40
CA LEU A 188 3.36 -11.88 0.42
C LEU A 188 2.44 -12.17 -0.77
N LYS A 189 3.00 -12.34 -1.96
CA LYS A 189 2.26 -12.68 -3.17
C LYS A 189 1.62 -14.07 -3.05
N GLU A 190 2.36 -15.07 -2.60
CA GLU A 190 1.86 -16.43 -2.33
C GLU A 190 0.73 -16.41 -1.30
N ASN A 191 0.91 -15.68 -0.20
CA ASN A 191 -0.13 -15.48 0.79
C ASN A 191 -1.35 -14.76 0.18
N SER A 192 -1.16 -13.75 -0.67
CA SER A 192 -2.27 -13.02 -1.29
C SER A 192 -3.15 -13.91 -2.16
N TYR A 193 -2.57 -14.89 -2.87
CA TYR A 193 -3.34 -15.87 -3.65
C TYR A 193 -4.25 -16.72 -2.77
N ALA A 194 -3.91 -16.95 -1.49
CA ALA A 194 -4.82 -17.63 -0.56
C ALA A 194 -6.07 -16.80 -0.22
N TYR A 195 -6.04 -15.47 -0.38
CA TYR A 195 -7.13 -14.55 -0.01
C TYR A 195 -7.80 -13.85 -1.21
N GLY A 196 -7.16 -13.83 -2.40
CA GLY A 196 -7.61 -13.16 -3.61
C GLY A 196 -8.76 -13.85 -4.37
N LYS A 197 -9.15 -13.30 -5.53
CA LYS A 197 -10.17 -13.91 -6.41
C LYS A 197 -9.70 -15.24 -7.03
N ASP A 198 -8.40 -15.36 -7.27
CA ASP A 198 -7.73 -16.56 -7.76
C ASP A 198 -7.17 -17.40 -6.61
N ARG A 199 -8.06 -17.85 -5.72
CA ARG A 199 -7.71 -18.83 -4.68
C ARG A 199 -7.25 -20.11 -5.37
N LYS A 200 -5.94 -20.30 -5.55
CA LYS A 200 -5.34 -21.54 -6.08
C LYS A 200 -4.81 -22.44 -4.96
N LYS A 201 -4.22 -21.85 -3.91
CA LYS A 201 -3.70 -22.53 -2.71
C LYS A 201 -3.90 -21.64 -1.48
N GLY A 202 -4.27 -22.23 -0.36
CA GLY A 202 -4.26 -21.59 0.95
C GLY A 202 -4.24 -22.68 2.02
N PRO A 203 -3.54 -22.51 3.15
CA PRO A 203 -3.55 -23.49 4.22
C PRO A 203 -4.98 -23.70 4.73
N ALA A 204 -5.31 -24.92 5.13
CA ALA A 204 -6.50 -25.18 5.93
C ALA A 204 -6.44 -24.27 7.16
N ARG A 205 -7.49 -23.50 7.43
CA ARG A 205 -7.53 -22.66 8.63
C ARG A 205 -8.09 -23.47 9.78
N GLU A 206 -7.76 -23.06 10.99
CA GLU A 206 -8.33 -23.62 12.21
C GLU A 206 -9.88 -23.50 12.18
N GLY A 207 -10.55 -24.59 12.54
CA GLY A 207 -12.00 -24.68 12.64
C GLY A 207 -12.57 -25.96 12.03
N PRO A 208 -13.84 -26.28 12.29
CA PRO A 208 -14.47 -27.55 11.88
C PRO A 208 -14.73 -27.69 10.37
N ALA A 209 -14.20 -26.79 9.53
CA ALA A 209 -14.52 -26.72 8.10
C ALA A 209 -13.61 -27.65 7.27
N LEU A 210 -14.08 -28.87 7.02
CA LEU A 210 -13.30 -29.91 6.33
C LEU A 210 -12.90 -29.59 4.88
N LEU A 211 -13.69 -28.80 4.14
CA LEU A 211 -13.48 -28.51 2.72
C LEU A 211 -13.00 -27.06 2.47
N GLN A 212 -12.29 -26.49 3.45
CA GLN A 212 -11.80 -25.13 3.38
C GLN A 212 -10.89 -24.90 2.17
N GLY A 213 -11.31 -24.00 1.28
CA GLY A 213 -10.53 -23.66 0.09
C GLY A 213 -10.55 -24.72 -1.01
N ALA A 214 -11.37 -25.77 -0.89
CA ALA A 214 -11.58 -26.80 -1.91
C ALA A 214 -12.92 -26.63 -2.66
N VAL A 215 -14.00 -26.24 -1.96
CA VAL A 215 -15.34 -26.14 -2.58
C VAL A 215 -15.39 -25.02 -3.62
N ILE A 216 -15.87 -25.35 -4.83
CA ILE A 216 -16.11 -24.42 -5.93
C ILE A 216 -17.62 -24.26 -6.13
N CYS A 217 -18.08 -23.03 -6.36
CA CYS A 217 -19.47 -22.75 -6.69
C CYS A 217 -19.75 -23.14 -8.15
N GLY A 218 -20.62 -24.14 -8.36
CA GLY A 218 -21.01 -24.58 -9.70
C GLY A 218 -21.69 -23.52 -10.58
N LYS A 219 -22.20 -22.42 -10.00
CA LYS A 219 -22.83 -21.32 -10.76
C LYS A 219 -21.85 -20.24 -11.23
N CYS A 220 -20.81 -19.93 -10.45
CA CYS A 220 -19.91 -18.83 -10.76
C CYS A 220 -18.45 -19.26 -10.99
N GLY A 221 -18.13 -20.55 -10.83
CA GLY A 221 -16.80 -21.12 -11.00
C GLY A 221 -15.77 -20.69 -9.94
N LYS A 222 -16.15 -19.89 -8.95
CA LYS A 222 -15.25 -19.39 -7.90
C LYS A 222 -15.32 -20.24 -6.64
N ARG A 223 -14.21 -20.33 -5.91
CA ARG A 223 -14.16 -21.01 -4.61
C ARG A 223 -15.09 -20.34 -3.59
N MET A 224 -15.81 -21.16 -2.84
CA MET A 224 -16.73 -20.69 -1.79
C MET A 224 -15.95 -20.20 -0.56
N SER A 225 -16.52 -19.25 0.17
CA SER A 225 -15.98 -18.74 1.44
C SER A 225 -16.72 -19.35 2.62
N ILE A 226 -15.99 -19.66 3.69
CA ILE A 226 -16.58 -20.20 4.91
C ILE A 226 -17.06 -19.06 5.79
N ARG A 227 -18.28 -19.17 6.28
CA ARG A 227 -18.79 -18.45 7.44
C ARG A 227 -19.07 -19.46 8.53
N TYR A 228 -18.80 -19.13 9.78
CA TYR A 228 -19.22 -19.98 10.89
C TYR A 228 -20.54 -19.45 11.44
N ARG A 229 -21.50 -20.34 11.64
CA ARG A 229 -22.68 -20.08 12.47
C ARG A 229 -22.46 -20.74 13.82
N GLN A 230 -22.74 -20.01 14.89
CA GLN A 230 -22.79 -20.58 16.23
C GLN A 230 -24.15 -21.27 16.39
N ASN A 231 -24.15 -22.56 16.73
CA ASN A 231 -25.37 -23.24 17.15
C ASN A 231 -25.12 -23.86 18.53
N TYR A 232 -25.74 -23.29 19.57
CA TYR A 232 -25.46 -23.60 20.98
C TYR A 232 -23.94 -23.64 21.26
N LEU A 233 -23.38 -24.83 21.53
CA LEU A 233 -21.97 -25.08 21.88
C LEU A 233 -21.07 -25.42 20.68
N LYS A 234 -21.58 -25.50 19.44
CA LYS A 234 -20.80 -25.94 18.27
C LYS A 234 -20.73 -24.86 17.17
N LEU A 235 -19.51 -24.64 16.66
CA LEU A 235 -19.25 -23.86 15.46
C LEU A 235 -19.60 -24.72 14.23
N VAL A 236 -20.58 -24.29 13.44
CA VAL A 236 -20.96 -24.99 12.20
C VAL A 236 -20.45 -24.20 10.99
N PRO A 237 -19.61 -24.79 10.13
CA PRO A 237 -19.11 -24.13 8.94
C PRO A 237 -20.17 -24.12 7.83
N VAL A 238 -20.41 -22.95 7.25
CA VAL A 238 -21.33 -22.71 6.14
C VAL A 238 -20.53 -22.19 4.95
N TYR A 239 -20.59 -22.89 3.83
CA TYR A 239 -19.94 -22.47 2.59
C TYR A 239 -20.88 -21.51 1.84
N THR A 240 -20.36 -20.33 1.53
CA THR A 240 -21.11 -19.24 0.88
C THR A 240 -20.40 -18.77 -0.37
N CYS A 241 -21.13 -18.61 -1.46
CA CYS A 241 -20.61 -17.97 -2.66
C CYS A 241 -20.65 -16.45 -2.47
N LEU A 242 -19.51 -15.78 -2.64
CA LEU A 242 -19.41 -14.32 -2.46
C LEU A 242 -20.05 -13.52 -3.62
N LYS A 243 -20.36 -14.15 -4.75
CA LYS A 243 -21.03 -13.51 -5.90
C LYS A 243 -22.55 -13.67 -5.85
N ASN A 244 -23.03 -14.85 -5.43
CA ASN A 244 -24.45 -15.16 -5.26
C ASN A 244 -24.61 -15.70 -3.84
N ASN A 245 -25.28 -14.97 -2.93
CA ASN A 245 -25.61 -15.46 -1.59
C ASN A 245 -26.58 -16.66 -1.67
N ILE A 246 -26.05 -17.85 -1.98
CA ILE A 246 -26.79 -19.12 -1.93
C ILE A 246 -26.12 -19.96 -0.85
N LEU A 247 -26.92 -20.32 0.17
CA LEU A 247 -26.54 -21.15 1.30
C LEU A 247 -26.66 -22.62 0.88
N ILE A 248 -25.56 -23.38 1.00
CA ILE A 248 -25.62 -24.84 0.97
C ILE A 248 -25.20 -25.31 2.36
N LEU A 249 -26.14 -25.91 3.09
CA LEU A 249 -25.88 -26.60 4.35
C LEU A 249 -25.39 -28.00 4.00
N ALA A 250 -24.11 -28.27 4.22
CA ALA A 250 -23.62 -29.65 4.21
C ALA A 250 -23.97 -30.28 5.56
N GLN A 251 -25.21 -30.80 5.68
CA GLN A 251 -25.55 -31.73 6.75
C GLN A 251 -25.04 -33.11 6.37
N ASN A 252 -23.99 -33.59 7.03
CA ASN A 252 -23.72 -35.02 7.11
C ASN A 252 -24.86 -35.65 7.92
N ARG A 253 -25.81 -36.31 7.22
CA ARG A 253 -26.74 -37.26 7.82
C ARG A 253 -26.38 -38.66 7.33
N GLN A 254 -26.28 -39.57 8.31
CA GLN A 254 -26.36 -41.03 8.25
C GLN A 254 -25.13 -41.82 7.78
N ILE A 255 -24.32 -42.21 8.77
CA ILE A 255 -23.93 -43.61 8.96
C ILE A 255 -24.18 -43.93 10.44
N LEU A 256 -24.83 -45.08 10.67
CA LEU A 256 -25.13 -45.79 11.94
C LEU A 256 -26.51 -45.52 12.58
N GLY A 257 -27.36 -46.54 12.51
CA GLY A 257 -28.57 -46.74 13.32
C GLY A 257 -29.86 -46.57 12.57
#